data_AF-A0A958MWC3-F1
#
_entry.id   AF-A0A958MWC3-F1
#
_cell.length_a   1.000
_cell.length_b   1.000
_cell.length_c   1.000
_cell.angle_alpha   90.00
_cell.angle_beta   90.00
_cell.angle_gamma   90.00
#
_symmetry.space_group_name_H-M   'P 1'
#
loop_
_entity.id
_entity.type
_entity.pdbx_description
1 polymer ?
#
loop_
_entity_poly.entity_id
_entity_poly.type
_entity_poly.pdbx_seq_one_letter_code
_entity_poly.pdbx_strand_id
1 'polypeptide(L)'
;DQIARAAEQVTETKYAKYLEVKATYDGLLAQAQADGRQQGESQGHAEGLRQGDIDGKASGTSQGSLDGEREGLLAGFNRGKVTGEAKGKDDGYQHGLNLPENYQQGFDLGAEQGKKDAYAEAHLVDFPKGRKAKRDELMATLPSQMIELDNTTGLPLFVPHNVLPLARMNRQPAMMLNEVAPAFMSMATNENIEMMTVNLDTDARLLVPIHAAALQPNCQQGYIDFENACKEAYRQAFESSYQSAYAGAFDLASKAAYELAYAQAFKAHEKVRYQEGYDQGYAQAYAKWDAIGAGEAQKKGYTDGQTAGFSQHIATARAHEFAQGQLAEQEFFQTHPVMELLDASTKNVTPDRLSDDIVAGSILS
;
A
#
# COMPACT_ATOMS: atom_id res chain seq x y z
N ASP A 1 106.45 -43.87 -3.39
CA ASP A 1 106.08 -43.29 -4.70
C ASP A 1 105.34 -44.21 -5.66
N GLN A 2 105.95 -45.24 -6.25
CA GLN A 2 105.28 -46.01 -7.32
C GLN A 2 103.97 -46.70 -6.90
N ILE A 3 103.90 -47.25 -5.67
CA ILE A 3 102.68 -47.90 -5.16
C ILE A 3 101.54 -46.89 -4.95
N ALA A 4 101.85 -45.67 -4.50
CA ALA A 4 100.86 -44.61 -4.32
C ALA A 4 100.28 -44.15 -5.66
N ARG A 5 101.14 -43.93 -6.67
CA ARG A 5 100.71 -43.54 -8.02
C ARG A 5 99.86 -44.63 -8.70
N ALA A 6 100.18 -45.90 -8.50
CA ALA A 6 99.37 -47.01 -8.99
C ALA A 6 97.99 -47.08 -8.32
N ALA A 7 97.91 -46.81 -7.02
CA ALA A 7 96.64 -46.73 -6.29
C ALA A 7 95.79 -45.52 -6.73
N GLU A 8 96.41 -44.37 -6.99
CA GLU A 8 95.76 -43.18 -7.55
C GLU A 8 95.17 -43.48 -8.94
N GLN A 9 95.94 -44.09 -9.84
CA GLN A 9 95.48 -44.44 -11.19
C GLN A 9 94.31 -45.44 -11.20
N VAL A 10 94.33 -46.43 -10.29
CA VAL A 10 93.19 -47.35 -10.10
C VAL A 10 91.96 -46.61 -9.57
N THR A 11 92.15 -45.64 -8.68
CA THR A 11 91.07 -44.83 -8.12
C THR A 11 90.45 -43.93 -9.17
N GLU A 12 91.26 -43.26 -9.99
CA GLU A 12 90.80 -42.44 -11.12
C GLU A 12 90.01 -43.28 -12.13
N THR A 13 90.48 -44.49 -12.44
CA THR A 13 89.79 -45.39 -13.38
C THR A 13 88.43 -45.85 -12.82
N LYS A 14 88.37 -46.22 -11.54
CA LYS A 14 87.11 -46.60 -10.87
C LYS A 14 86.14 -45.43 -10.79
N TYR A 15 86.65 -44.23 -10.49
CA TYR A 15 85.85 -43.02 -10.44
C TYR A 15 85.29 -42.65 -11.82
N ALA A 16 86.09 -42.74 -12.88
CA ALA A 16 85.62 -42.54 -14.25
C ALA A 16 84.51 -43.53 -14.63
N LYS A 17 84.64 -44.81 -14.24
CA LYS A 17 83.59 -45.80 -14.50
C LYS A 17 82.33 -45.54 -13.68
N TYR A 18 82.46 -45.09 -12.43
CA TYR A 18 81.34 -44.65 -11.61
C TYR A 18 80.58 -43.49 -12.26
N LEU A 19 81.29 -42.49 -12.78
CA LEU A 19 80.67 -41.35 -13.46
C LEU A 19 79.89 -41.78 -14.71
N GLU A 20 80.42 -42.72 -15.49
CA GLU A 20 79.74 -43.27 -16.68
C GLU A 20 78.44 -44.00 -16.30
N VAL A 21 78.49 -44.85 -15.28
CA VAL A 21 77.32 -45.60 -14.78
C VAL A 21 76.30 -44.64 -14.20
N LYS A 22 76.74 -43.65 -13.41
CA LYS A 22 75.87 -42.62 -12.85
C LYS A 22 75.18 -41.82 -13.94
N ALA A 23 75.90 -41.40 -14.98
CA ALA A 23 75.31 -40.65 -16.10
C ALA A 23 74.24 -41.47 -16.84
N THR A 24 74.48 -42.77 -17.02
CA THR A 24 73.50 -43.67 -17.64
C THR A 24 72.27 -43.88 -16.74
N TYR A 25 72.49 -44.08 -15.43
CA TYR A 25 71.41 -44.17 -14.45
C TYR A 25 70.55 -42.91 -14.40
N ASP A 26 71.18 -41.73 -14.32
CA ASP A 26 70.49 -40.44 -14.31
C ASP A 26 69.68 -40.22 -15.59
N GLY A 27 70.21 -40.64 -16.75
CA GLY A 27 69.51 -40.59 -18.03
C GLY A 27 68.27 -41.49 -18.09
N LEU A 28 68.40 -42.75 -17.64
CA LEU A 28 67.26 -43.68 -17.58
C LEU A 28 66.21 -43.23 -16.57
N LEU A 29 66.64 -42.70 -15.41
CA LEU A 29 65.74 -42.13 -14.41
C LEU A 29 64.94 -40.95 -14.98
N ALA A 30 65.60 -40.04 -15.69
CA ALA A 30 64.97 -38.90 -16.34
C ALA A 30 63.97 -39.35 -17.43
N GLN A 31 64.30 -40.39 -18.21
CA GLN A 31 63.38 -40.96 -19.19
C GLN A 31 62.13 -41.55 -18.52
N ALA A 32 62.31 -42.34 -17.46
CA ALA A 32 61.20 -42.91 -16.71
C ALA A 32 60.27 -41.81 -16.16
N GLN A 33 60.83 -40.73 -15.62
CA GLN A 33 60.06 -39.57 -15.15
C GLN A 33 59.31 -38.86 -16.29
N ALA A 34 59.94 -38.71 -17.46
CA ALA A 34 59.32 -38.10 -18.63
C ALA A 34 58.14 -38.93 -19.16
N ASP A 35 58.32 -40.25 -19.27
CA ASP A 35 57.27 -41.18 -19.70
C ASP A 35 56.07 -41.15 -18.75
N GLY A 36 56.34 -41.17 -17.44
CA GLY A 36 55.32 -41.04 -16.41
C GLY A 36 54.57 -39.72 -16.53
N ARG A 37 55.29 -38.60 -16.64
CA ARG A 37 54.71 -37.26 -16.77
C ARG A 37 53.81 -37.14 -18.00
N GLN A 38 54.28 -37.57 -19.17
CA GLN A 38 53.52 -37.50 -20.42
C GLN A 38 52.23 -38.31 -20.36
N GLN A 39 52.30 -39.53 -19.79
CA GLN A 39 51.11 -40.37 -19.60
C GLN A 39 50.13 -39.71 -18.62
N GLY A 40 50.64 -39.16 -17.51
CA GLY A 40 49.83 -38.49 -16.49
C GLY A 40 49.13 -37.26 -17.04
N GLU A 41 49.87 -36.38 -17.73
CA GLU A 41 49.32 -35.18 -18.37
C GLU A 41 48.19 -35.52 -19.36
N SER A 42 48.41 -36.48 -20.26
CA SER A 42 47.44 -36.87 -21.29
C SER A 42 46.18 -37.53 -20.69
N GLN A 43 46.37 -38.51 -19.80
CA GLN A 43 45.25 -39.23 -19.19
C GLN A 43 44.48 -38.36 -18.20
N GLY A 44 45.19 -37.55 -17.41
CA GLY A 44 44.59 -36.58 -16.49
C GLY A 44 43.75 -35.57 -17.24
N HIS A 45 44.26 -35.02 -18.35
CA HIS A 45 43.52 -34.09 -19.19
C HIS A 45 42.23 -34.71 -19.73
N ALA A 46 42.33 -35.88 -20.37
CA ALA A 46 41.18 -36.56 -20.98
C ALA A 46 40.10 -36.92 -19.95
N GLU A 47 40.52 -37.43 -18.78
CA GLU A 47 39.61 -37.81 -17.72
C GLU A 47 39.00 -36.59 -17.02
N GLY A 48 39.77 -35.51 -16.83
CA GLY A 48 39.28 -34.25 -16.29
C GLY A 48 38.20 -33.64 -17.20
N LEU A 49 38.43 -33.60 -18.52
CA LEU A 49 37.42 -33.15 -19.48
C LEU A 49 36.14 -34.00 -19.41
N ARG A 50 36.28 -35.32 -19.42
CA ARG A 50 35.14 -36.25 -19.42
C ARG A 50 34.32 -36.11 -18.14
N GLN A 51 34.98 -36.11 -16.99
CA GLN A 51 34.31 -36.09 -15.70
C GLN A 51 33.72 -34.70 -15.41
N GLY A 52 34.45 -33.63 -15.75
CA GLY A 52 33.94 -32.26 -15.67
C GLY A 52 32.68 -32.06 -16.51
N ASP A 53 32.64 -32.59 -17.74
CA ASP A 53 31.43 -32.50 -18.58
C ASP A 53 30.22 -33.23 -17.97
N ILE A 54 30.42 -34.43 -17.41
CA ILE A 54 29.34 -35.21 -16.79
C ILE A 54 28.82 -34.51 -15.53
N ASP A 55 29.72 -34.15 -14.63
CA ASP A 55 29.36 -33.54 -13.34
C ASP A 55 28.78 -32.14 -13.55
N GLY A 56 29.34 -31.38 -14.51
CA GLY A 56 28.83 -30.08 -14.92
C GLY A 56 27.41 -30.19 -15.45
N LYS A 57 27.14 -31.09 -16.41
CA LYS A 57 25.78 -31.31 -16.93
C LYS A 57 24.79 -31.70 -15.84
N ALA A 58 25.18 -32.59 -14.94
CA ALA A 58 24.31 -33.03 -13.84
C ALA A 58 23.98 -31.86 -12.89
N SER A 59 24.99 -31.11 -12.47
CA SER A 59 24.84 -29.95 -11.59
C SER A 59 23.99 -28.85 -12.24
N GLY A 60 24.35 -28.46 -13.47
CA GLY A 60 23.65 -27.42 -14.23
C GLY A 60 22.18 -27.78 -14.48
N THR A 61 21.90 -29.03 -14.90
CA THR A 61 20.51 -29.48 -15.12
C THR A 61 19.68 -29.42 -13.83
N SER A 62 20.24 -29.88 -12.72
CA SER A 62 19.55 -29.88 -11.42
C SER A 62 19.23 -28.45 -10.96
N GLN A 63 20.23 -27.57 -10.94
CA GLN A 63 20.06 -26.18 -10.53
C GLN A 63 19.12 -25.40 -11.47
N GLY A 64 19.31 -25.54 -12.78
CA GLY A 64 18.48 -24.88 -13.78
C GLY A 64 17.02 -25.30 -13.67
N SER A 65 16.74 -26.59 -13.46
CA SER A 65 15.37 -27.07 -13.28
C SER A 65 14.70 -26.49 -12.04
N LEU A 66 15.40 -26.49 -10.90
CA LEU A 66 14.89 -25.94 -9.64
C LEU A 66 14.60 -24.44 -9.72
N ASP A 67 15.53 -23.68 -10.29
CA ASP A 67 15.37 -22.24 -10.45
C ASP A 67 14.26 -21.91 -11.44
N GLY A 68 14.23 -22.59 -12.59
CA GLY A 68 13.20 -22.41 -13.60
C GLY A 68 11.81 -22.75 -13.08
N GLU A 69 11.64 -23.83 -12.33
CA GLU A 69 10.37 -24.17 -11.69
C GLU A 69 9.92 -23.07 -10.73
N ARG A 70 10.77 -22.68 -9.78
CA ARG A 70 10.45 -21.66 -8.77
C ARG A 70 10.05 -20.33 -9.42
N GLU A 71 10.82 -19.87 -10.38
CA GLU A 71 10.58 -18.59 -11.07
C GLU A 71 9.40 -18.66 -12.02
N GLY A 72 9.20 -19.79 -12.72
CA GLY A 72 8.03 -20.02 -13.57
C GLY A 72 6.73 -19.97 -12.76
N LEU A 73 6.69 -20.68 -11.62
CA LEU A 73 5.54 -20.65 -10.71
C LEU A 73 5.23 -19.23 -10.22
N LEU A 74 6.26 -18.48 -9.80
CA LEU A 74 6.10 -17.10 -9.33
C LEU A 74 5.64 -16.16 -10.43
N ALA A 75 6.22 -16.25 -11.63
CA ALA A 75 5.85 -15.44 -12.78
C ALA A 75 4.39 -15.68 -13.19
N GLY A 76 3.98 -16.96 -13.21
CA GLY A 76 2.60 -17.35 -13.50
C GLY A 76 1.60 -16.78 -12.51
N PHE A 77 1.90 -16.93 -11.21
CA PHE A 77 1.08 -16.36 -10.14
C PHE A 77 0.94 -14.83 -10.26
N ASN A 78 2.05 -14.11 -10.40
CA ASN A 78 2.04 -12.65 -10.51
C ASN A 78 1.28 -12.16 -11.75
N ARG A 79 1.45 -12.82 -12.90
CA ARG A 79 0.71 -12.50 -14.13
C ARG A 79 -0.78 -12.74 -13.96
N GLY A 80 -1.14 -13.85 -13.33
CA GLY A 80 -2.52 -14.16 -12.93
C GLY A 80 -3.10 -13.04 -12.10
N LYS A 81 -2.42 -12.67 -11.01
CA LYS A 81 -2.84 -11.63 -10.07
C LYS A 81 -3.12 -10.29 -10.75
N VAL A 82 -2.20 -9.79 -11.58
CA VAL A 82 -2.39 -8.53 -12.31
C VAL A 82 -3.60 -8.61 -13.24
N THR A 83 -3.80 -9.73 -13.93
CA THR A 83 -4.96 -9.91 -14.82
C THR A 83 -6.27 -9.96 -14.02
N GLY A 84 -6.28 -10.71 -12.93
CA GLY A 84 -7.41 -10.83 -12.03
C GLY A 84 -7.79 -9.48 -11.41
N GLU A 85 -6.82 -8.71 -10.94
CA GLU A 85 -7.05 -7.36 -10.39
C GLU A 85 -7.70 -6.42 -11.41
N ALA A 86 -7.21 -6.42 -12.66
CA ALA A 86 -7.79 -5.61 -13.72
C ALA A 86 -9.25 -6.00 -14.00
N LYS A 87 -9.52 -7.31 -14.13
CA LYS A 87 -10.89 -7.79 -14.41
C LYS A 87 -11.83 -7.58 -13.24
N GLY A 88 -11.37 -7.86 -12.02
CA GLY A 88 -12.13 -7.67 -10.79
C GLY A 88 -12.48 -6.20 -10.56
N LYS A 89 -11.57 -5.27 -10.91
CA LYS A 89 -11.86 -3.83 -10.87
C LYS A 89 -13.06 -3.47 -11.75
N ASP A 90 -13.03 -3.86 -13.01
CA ASP A 90 -14.07 -3.49 -13.96
C ASP A 90 -15.40 -4.16 -13.60
N ASP A 91 -15.37 -5.45 -13.28
CA ASP A 91 -16.57 -6.21 -12.91
C ASP A 91 -17.19 -5.73 -11.61
N GLY A 92 -16.37 -5.52 -10.57
CA GLY A 92 -16.82 -5.01 -9.28
C GLY A 92 -17.44 -3.63 -9.45
N TYR A 93 -16.76 -2.70 -10.12
CA TYR A 93 -17.29 -1.36 -10.34
C TYR A 93 -18.63 -1.37 -11.08
N GLN A 94 -18.73 -2.13 -12.18
CA GLN A 94 -19.98 -2.22 -12.94
C GLN A 94 -21.10 -2.90 -12.16
N HIS A 95 -20.79 -3.93 -11.37
CA HIS A 95 -21.77 -4.59 -10.52
C HIS A 95 -22.31 -3.60 -9.48
N GLY A 96 -21.44 -2.98 -8.69
CA GLY A 96 -21.85 -2.05 -7.64
C GLY A 96 -22.62 -0.83 -8.17
N LEU A 97 -22.20 -0.29 -9.32
CA LEU A 97 -22.84 0.88 -9.94
C LEU A 97 -24.25 0.57 -10.48
N ASN A 98 -24.44 -0.62 -11.05
CA ASN A 98 -25.68 -0.98 -11.75
C ASN A 98 -26.65 -1.79 -10.88
N LEU A 99 -26.28 -2.12 -9.65
CA LEU A 99 -27.16 -2.81 -8.71
C LEU A 99 -28.32 -1.88 -8.29
N PRO A 100 -29.58 -2.18 -8.64
CA PRO A 100 -30.71 -1.29 -8.40
C PRO A 100 -30.90 -0.93 -6.92
N GLU A 101 -30.61 -1.86 -6.02
CA GLU A 101 -30.73 -1.70 -4.58
C GLU A 101 -29.85 -0.56 -4.05
N ASN A 102 -28.65 -0.39 -4.60
CA ASN A 102 -27.74 0.70 -4.20
C ASN A 102 -28.31 2.06 -4.59
N TYR A 103 -28.82 2.17 -5.82
CA TYR A 103 -29.47 3.41 -6.27
C TYR A 103 -30.72 3.71 -5.43
N GLN A 104 -31.59 2.71 -5.23
CA GLN A 104 -32.84 2.87 -4.51
C GLN A 104 -32.63 3.30 -3.05
N GLN A 105 -31.66 2.69 -2.36
CA GLN A 105 -31.32 3.09 -0.99
C GLN A 105 -30.91 4.56 -0.91
N GLY A 106 -30.07 5.01 -1.85
CA GLY A 106 -29.69 6.42 -1.97
C GLY A 106 -30.92 7.30 -2.21
N PHE A 107 -31.76 6.89 -3.16
CA PHE A 107 -32.98 7.61 -3.54
C PHE A 107 -33.94 7.80 -2.38
N ASP A 108 -34.22 6.76 -1.60
CA ASP A 108 -35.15 6.84 -0.48
C ASP A 108 -34.65 7.81 0.61
N LEU A 109 -33.35 7.74 0.94
CA LEU A 109 -32.72 8.69 1.86
C LEU A 109 -32.76 10.12 1.33
N GLY A 110 -32.50 10.29 0.03
CA GLY A 110 -32.58 11.56 -0.65
C GLY A 110 -33.99 12.14 -0.62
N ALA A 111 -35.00 11.34 -0.93
CA ALA A 111 -36.40 11.76 -0.96
C ALA A 111 -36.89 12.25 0.41
N GLU A 112 -36.53 11.55 1.49
CA GLU A 112 -36.84 11.99 2.85
C GLU A 112 -36.13 13.31 3.20
N GLN A 113 -34.87 13.49 2.77
CA GLN A 113 -34.18 14.76 2.98
C GLN A 113 -34.82 15.90 2.15
N GLY A 114 -35.13 15.66 0.88
CA GLY A 114 -35.78 16.65 0.02
C GLY A 114 -37.13 17.10 0.55
N LYS A 115 -37.90 16.19 1.15
CA LYS A 115 -39.13 16.52 1.87
C LYS A 115 -38.86 17.46 3.05
N LYS A 116 -37.85 17.17 3.89
CA LYS A 116 -37.47 18.08 5.00
C LYS A 116 -37.07 19.46 4.50
N ASP A 117 -36.26 19.50 3.43
CA ASP A 117 -35.81 20.75 2.83
C ASP A 117 -36.99 21.57 2.28
N ALA A 118 -38.00 20.91 1.69
CA ALA A 118 -39.22 21.57 1.23
C ALA A 118 -40.03 22.21 2.36
N TYR A 119 -40.20 21.52 3.49
CA TYR A 119 -40.85 22.10 4.66
C TYR A 119 -40.02 23.22 5.29
N ALA A 120 -38.70 23.09 5.33
CA ALA A 120 -37.83 24.16 5.82
C ALA A 120 -37.93 25.42 4.95
N GLU A 121 -37.91 25.28 3.61
CA GLU A 121 -38.10 26.41 2.69
C GLU A 121 -39.49 27.04 2.86
N ALA A 122 -40.55 26.22 2.87
CA ALA A 122 -41.92 26.69 3.05
C ALA A 122 -42.10 27.43 4.38
N HIS A 123 -41.44 26.97 5.45
CA HIS A 123 -41.47 27.64 6.74
C HIS A 123 -40.75 28.99 6.70
N LEU A 124 -39.64 29.11 5.97
CA LEU A 124 -38.94 30.39 5.84
C LEU A 124 -39.71 31.40 4.98
N VAL A 125 -40.42 30.92 3.96
CA VAL A 125 -41.02 31.78 2.93
C VAL A 125 -42.51 32.02 3.13
N ASP A 126 -43.29 30.97 3.38
CA ASP A 126 -44.75 31.02 3.33
C ASP A 126 -45.39 31.14 4.72
N PHE A 127 -44.75 30.66 5.77
CA PHE A 127 -45.22 30.90 7.15
C PHE A 127 -45.30 32.42 7.49
N PRO A 128 -44.29 33.27 7.19
CA PRO A 128 -44.41 34.71 7.42
C PRO A 128 -45.47 35.38 6.55
N LYS A 129 -45.70 34.88 5.32
CA LYS A 129 -46.78 35.37 4.45
C LYS A 129 -48.15 35.06 5.04
N GLY A 130 -48.34 33.84 5.56
CA GLY A 130 -49.56 33.42 6.25
C GLY A 130 -49.85 34.30 7.47
N ARG A 131 -48.83 34.55 8.29
CA ARG A 131 -48.94 35.49 9.42
C ARG A 131 -49.37 36.88 8.97
N LYS A 132 -48.69 37.45 7.96
CA LYS A 132 -49.02 38.77 7.42
C LYS A 132 -50.45 38.81 6.89
N ALA A 133 -50.86 37.83 6.08
CA ALA A 133 -52.20 37.79 5.53
C ALA A 133 -53.27 37.73 6.62
N LYS A 134 -53.07 36.94 7.68
CA LYS A 134 -54.02 36.88 8.79
C LYS A 134 -54.04 38.15 9.63
N ARG A 135 -52.88 38.76 9.85
CA ARG A 135 -52.78 40.07 10.52
C ARG A 135 -53.61 41.12 9.79
N ASP A 136 -53.42 41.22 8.47
CA ASP A 136 -54.11 42.20 7.64
C ASP A 136 -55.64 41.94 7.67
N GLU A 137 -56.08 40.67 7.69
CA GLU A 137 -57.50 40.27 7.85
C GLU A 137 -58.08 40.67 9.23
N LEU A 138 -57.35 40.38 10.32
CA LEU A 138 -57.81 40.70 11.68
C LEU A 138 -57.85 42.21 11.92
N MET A 139 -56.87 42.96 11.40
CA MET A 139 -56.84 44.42 11.50
C MET A 139 -57.94 45.09 10.69
N ALA A 140 -58.37 44.48 9.58
CA ALA A 140 -59.49 45.00 8.79
C ALA A 140 -60.86 44.90 9.49
N THR A 141 -60.99 44.08 10.54
CA THR A 141 -62.29 43.76 11.18
C THR A 141 -62.43 44.25 12.62
N LEU A 142 -61.45 45.00 13.16
CA LEU A 142 -61.51 45.53 14.51
C LEU A 142 -62.48 46.73 14.63
N PRO A 143 -63.37 46.77 15.64
CA PRO A 143 -64.12 47.98 15.95
C PRO A 143 -63.15 49.08 16.40
N SER A 144 -63.28 50.26 15.80
CA SER A 144 -62.46 51.44 16.02
C SER A 144 -62.71 52.07 17.40
N GLN A 145 -62.31 51.38 18.47
CA GLN A 145 -62.02 52.05 19.73
C GLN A 145 -60.73 52.84 19.55
N MET A 146 -60.87 54.06 19.05
CA MET A 146 -59.76 55.00 18.95
C MET A 146 -59.43 55.52 20.35
N ILE A 147 -58.22 55.24 20.82
CA ILE A 147 -57.65 55.90 22.00
C ILE A 147 -56.82 57.06 21.46
N GLU A 148 -57.33 58.28 21.62
CA GLU A 148 -56.59 59.50 21.31
C GLU A 148 -55.62 59.79 22.45
N LEU A 149 -54.32 59.72 22.18
CA LEU A 149 -53.26 60.03 23.14
C LEU A 149 -52.79 61.47 22.89
N ASP A 150 -53.40 62.42 23.58
CA ASP A 150 -52.97 63.82 23.56
C ASP A 150 -51.99 64.09 24.71
N ASN A 151 -50.74 64.42 24.38
CA ASN A 151 -49.70 64.76 25.37
C ASN A 151 -49.74 66.24 25.81
N THR A 152 -50.76 67.00 25.43
CA THR A 152 -50.95 68.39 25.86
C THR A 152 -51.77 68.52 27.15
N THR A 153 -52.43 67.46 27.61
CA THR A 153 -53.14 67.43 28.90
C THR A 153 -52.55 66.33 29.78
N GLY A 154 -51.92 66.71 30.89
CA GLY A 154 -51.39 65.76 31.86
C GLY A 154 -52.49 64.99 32.60
N LEU A 155 -52.58 63.67 32.32
CA LEU A 155 -53.14 62.56 33.14
C LEU A 155 -54.68 62.45 33.34
N PRO A 156 -55.22 61.26 33.70
CA PRO A 156 -54.85 59.88 33.36
C PRO A 156 -56.05 59.09 32.75
N LEU A 157 -55.81 58.19 31.78
CA LEU A 157 -56.84 57.20 31.40
C LEU A 157 -56.52 55.80 31.92
N PHE A 158 -57.51 55.26 32.63
CA PHE A 158 -57.60 53.93 33.23
C PHE A 158 -57.19 52.82 32.27
N VAL A 159 -56.18 52.05 32.64
CA VAL A 159 -55.92 50.71 32.08
C VAL A 159 -56.52 49.69 33.05
N PRO A 160 -57.49 48.85 32.66
CA PRO A 160 -57.86 47.71 33.50
C PRO A 160 -56.65 46.77 33.58
N HIS A 161 -56.21 46.53 34.82
CA HIS A 161 -55.07 45.68 35.13
C HIS A 161 -55.19 44.30 34.48
N ASN A 162 -54.24 43.98 33.60
CA ASN A 162 -53.48 42.73 33.58
C ASN A 162 -52.45 42.79 32.44
N VAL A 163 -51.33 43.47 32.69
CA VAL A 163 -50.15 43.36 31.84
C VAL A 163 -48.96 43.02 32.75
N LEU A 164 -48.51 41.77 32.64
CA LEU A 164 -47.33 41.25 33.30
C LEU A 164 -46.08 42.03 32.80
N PRO A 165 -45.17 42.45 33.69
CA PRO A 165 -43.95 43.13 33.26
C PRO A 165 -43.03 42.18 32.50
N LEU A 166 -42.49 42.63 31.36
CA LEU A 166 -41.41 41.97 30.63
C LEU A 166 -40.22 41.73 31.57
N ALA A 167 -39.98 40.46 31.88
CA ALA A 167 -38.76 40.03 32.54
C ALA A 167 -37.59 40.17 31.56
N ARG A 168 -36.63 41.03 31.91
CA ARG A 168 -35.29 41.05 31.31
C ARG A 168 -34.67 39.65 31.44
N MET A 169 -34.41 39.01 30.31
CA MET A 169 -33.55 37.82 30.24
C MET A 169 -32.14 38.18 30.73
N ASN A 170 -31.84 37.66 31.91
CA ASN A 170 -30.51 37.64 32.51
C ASN A 170 -29.69 36.57 31.77
N ARG A 171 -28.66 36.97 31.01
CA ARG A 171 -27.67 36.04 30.45
C ARG A 171 -26.75 35.59 31.59
N GLN A 172 -26.84 34.31 31.93
CA GLN A 172 -25.81 33.63 32.70
C GLN A 172 -24.56 33.32 31.84
N PRO A 173 -23.38 33.22 32.47
CA PRO A 173 -22.09 33.08 31.82
C PRO A 173 -21.80 31.63 31.39
N ALA A 174 -20.99 31.48 30.35
CA ALA A 174 -20.49 30.21 29.87
C ALA A 174 -19.52 29.58 30.89
N MET A 175 -19.67 28.27 31.07
CA MET A 175 -18.78 27.39 31.82
C MET A 175 -17.42 27.19 31.10
N MET A 176 -16.37 27.35 31.91
CA MET A 176 -15.14 26.55 32.03
C MET A 176 -14.81 25.53 30.92
N LEU A 177 -13.57 25.58 30.43
CA LEU A 177 -12.77 24.38 30.19
C LEU A 177 -11.28 24.66 30.41
N ASN A 178 -10.69 23.82 31.26
CA ASN A 178 -9.35 23.88 31.84
C ASN A 178 -8.21 23.61 30.85
N GLU A 179 -7.06 24.19 31.15
CA GLU A 179 -5.73 23.71 30.77
C GLU A 179 -5.43 22.34 31.41
N VAL A 180 -4.88 21.39 30.65
CA VAL A 180 -3.80 20.48 31.11
C VAL A 180 -3.00 20.01 29.88
N ALA A 181 -1.68 20.24 29.90
CA ALA A 181 -0.70 19.67 28.97
C ALA A 181 -0.01 18.43 29.59
N PRO A 182 1.06 17.89 28.98
CA PRO A 182 1.13 16.71 28.12
C PRO A 182 1.50 15.40 28.86
N ALA A 183 1.27 14.25 28.24
CA ALA A 183 1.89 12.98 28.63
C ALA A 183 2.47 12.29 27.39
N PHE A 184 3.75 12.56 27.11
CA PHE A 184 4.59 11.72 26.26
C PHE A 184 5.14 10.58 27.13
N MET A 185 4.72 9.35 26.87
CA MET A 185 5.37 8.15 27.42
C MET A 185 6.33 7.58 26.39
N SER A 186 7.57 7.33 26.85
CA SER A 186 8.58 6.53 26.19
C SER A 186 8.18 5.05 26.14
N MET A 187 8.47 4.38 25.02
CA MET A 187 8.84 2.97 25.04
C MET A 187 10.03 2.76 24.11
N ALA A 188 11.16 2.39 24.70
CA ALA A 188 12.28 1.76 24.05
C ALA A 188 12.11 0.25 24.19
N THR A 189 12.24 -0.50 23.10
CA THR A 189 12.72 -1.89 23.12
C THR A 189 13.54 -2.16 21.87
N ASN A 190 14.79 -2.55 22.10
CA ASN A 190 15.74 -3.10 21.15
C ASN A 190 15.22 -4.40 20.55
N GLU A 191 15.39 -4.60 19.24
CA GLU A 191 15.66 -5.92 18.69
C GLU A 191 16.74 -5.80 17.60
N ASN A 192 17.90 -6.35 17.93
CA ASN A 192 19.01 -6.63 17.03
C ASN A 192 18.56 -7.79 16.11
N ILE A 193 18.46 -7.54 14.81
CA ILE A 193 18.38 -8.62 13.82
C ILE A 193 19.80 -8.85 13.30
N GLU A 194 20.49 -9.77 13.97
CA GLU A 194 21.70 -10.40 13.45
C GLU A 194 21.33 -11.20 12.21
N MET A 195 21.78 -10.75 11.04
CA MET A 195 21.76 -11.57 9.84
C MET A 195 22.80 -12.68 10.01
N MET A 196 22.29 -13.91 10.15
CA MET A 196 23.05 -15.14 10.16
C MET A 196 23.91 -15.21 8.89
N THR A 197 25.21 -14.98 9.04
CA THR A 197 26.22 -15.30 8.03
C THR A 197 26.24 -16.81 7.86
N VAL A 198 25.74 -17.30 6.73
CA VAL A 198 25.98 -18.68 6.31
C VAL A 198 27.46 -18.77 5.95
N ASN A 199 28.28 -19.21 6.91
CA ASN A 199 29.60 -19.73 6.63
C ASN A 199 29.42 -20.96 5.73
N LEU A 200 29.55 -20.77 4.43
CA LEU A 200 29.97 -21.85 3.56
C LEU A 200 31.45 -22.06 3.87
N ASP A 201 31.74 -23.06 4.72
CA ASP A 201 33.08 -23.58 4.88
C ASP A 201 33.60 -24.02 3.50
N THR A 202 34.27 -23.11 2.82
CA THR A 202 35.10 -23.38 1.64
C THR A 202 36.36 -24.08 2.09
N ASP A 203 36.22 -25.31 2.57
CA ASP A 203 37.32 -26.28 2.68
C ASP A 203 36.82 -27.73 2.57
N ALA A 204 35.61 -27.92 2.03
CA ALA A 204 35.31 -29.14 1.32
C ALA A 204 36.12 -29.14 0.02
N ARG A 205 37.41 -29.48 0.13
CA ARG A 205 38.12 -30.10 -1.00
C ARG A 205 37.21 -31.21 -1.46
N LEU A 206 36.56 -30.99 -2.61
CA LEU A 206 35.74 -31.96 -3.30
C LEU A 206 36.70 -33.10 -3.65
N LEU A 207 36.91 -34.01 -2.70
CA LEU A 207 37.58 -35.28 -2.90
C LEU A 207 36.59 -36.13 -3.68
N VAL A 208 36.38 -35.77 -4.94
CA VAL A 208 35.77 -36.67 -5.90
C VAL A 208 36.67 -37.89 -5.90
N PRO A 209 36.16 -39.09 -5.60
CA PRO A 209 36.94 -40.30 -5.69
C PRO A 209 37.41 -40.39 -7.15
N ILE A 210 38.68 -40.09 -7.35
CA ILE A 210 39.28 -40.08 -8.67
C ILE A 210 39.11 -41.51 -9.18
N HIS A 211 38.40 -41.69 -10.29
CA HIS A 211 38.31 -42.98 -11.00
C HIS A 211 39.67 -43.42 -11.59
N ALA A 212 40.77 -42.77 -11.18
CA ALA A 212 42.17 -43.17 -11.42
C ALA A 212 42.47 -44.63 -11.03
N ALA A 213 41.60 -45.29 -10.26
CA ALA A 213 41.72 -46.73 -9.97
C ALA A 213 41.76 -47.61 -11.25
N ALA A 214 41.26 -47.13 -12.39
CA ALA A 214 41.24 -47.90 -13.65
C ALA A 214 42.42 -47.62 -14.60
N LEU A 215 43.20 -46.56 -14.39
CA LEU A 215 44.29 -46.17 -15.29
C LEU A 215 45.65 -46.56 -14.68
N GLN A 216 46.24 -47.63 -15.22
CA GLN A 216 47.59 -48.05 -14.84
C GLN A 216 48.61 -47.41 -15.78
N PRO A 217 49.57 -46.62 -15.28
CA PRO A 217 50.63 -46.08 -16.11
C PRO A 217 51.51 -47.23 -16.62
N ASN A 218 51.84 -47.20 -17.92
CA ASN A 218 52.79 -48.13 -18.49
C ASN A 218 54.20 -47.69 -18.12
N CYS A 219 54.68 -48.18 -16.97
CA CYS A 219 55.99 -47.88 -16.42
C CYS A 219 56.97 -49.06 -16.45
N GLN A 220 56.74 -50.11 -17.26
CA GLN A 220 57.58 -51.32 -17.24
C GLN A 220 59.00 -51.05 -17.79
N GLN A 221 59.90 -50.61 -16.89
CA GLN A 221 61.29 -50.23 -17.17
C GLN A 221 62.29 -51.30 -16.67
N GLY A 222 61.80 -52.40 -16.08
CA GLY A 222 62.62 -53.55 -15.65
C GLY A 222 63.43 -53.34 -14.36
N TYR A 223 63.45 -52.11 -13.80
CA TYR A 223 64.11 -51.76 -12.55
C TYR A 223 63.16 -50.98 -11.63
N ILE A 224 63.12 -51.37 -10.36
CA ILE A 224 62.17 -50.84 -9.36
C ILE A 224 62.29 -49.31 -9.20
N ASP A 225 63.51 -48.77 -9.20
CA ASP A 225 63.73 -47.33 -8.99
C ASP A 225 63.14 -46.48 -10.12
N PHE A 226 63.27 -46.94 -11.37
CA PHE A 226 62.71 -46.27 -12.55
C PHE A 226 61.19 -46.43 -12.62
N GLU A 227 60.66 -47.60 -12.26
CA GLU A 227 59.21 -47.81 -12.17
C GLU A 227 58.57 -46.87 -11.15
N ASN A 228 59.19 -46.71 -9.98
CA ASN A 228 58.70 -45.83 -8.93
C ASN A 228 58.79 -44.36 -9.35
N ALA A 229 59.90 -43.95 -9.97
CA ALA A 229 60.06 -42.60 -10.48
C ALA A 229 59.03 -42.26 -11.57
N CYS A 230 58.73 -43.20 -12.46
CA CYS A 230 57.68 -43.07 -13.47
C CYS A 230 56.29 -42.95 -12.84
N LYS A 231 55.93 -43.83 -11.88
CA LYS A 231 54.63 -43.81 -11.20
C LYS A 231 54.40 -42.51 -10.42
N GLU A 232 55.44 -41.99 -9.77
CA GLU A 232 55.34 -40.73 -9.01
C GLU A 232 55.18 -39.54 -9.95
N ALA A 233 55.99 -39.47 -11.01
CA ALA A 233 55.87 -38.43 -12.04
C ALA A 233 54.49 -38.46 -12.72
N TYR A 234 53.96 -39.66 -12.99
CA TYR A 234 52.61 -39.87 -13.50
C TYR A 234 51.54 -39.31 -12.57
N ARG A 235 51.57 -39.67 -11.28
CA ARG A 235 50.55 -39.23 -10.33
C ARG A 235 50.48 -37.71 -10.23
N GLN A 236 51.63 -37.05 -10.12
CA GLN A 236 51.71 -35.60 -10.00
C GLN A 236 51.19 -34.90 -11.27
N ALA A 237 51.62 -35.39 -12.43
CA ALA A 237 51.19 -34.89 -13.73
C ALA A 237 49.69 -35.10 -13.98
N PHE A 238 49.17 -36.28 -13.62
CA PHE A 238 47.76 -36.63 -13.73
C PHE A 238 46.90 -35.69 -12.91
N GLU A 239 47.19 -35.54 -11.61
CA GLU A 239 46.38 -34.71 -10.72
C GLU A 239 46.32 -33.27 -11.20
N SER A 240 47.47 -32.70 -11.56
CA SER A 240 47.55 -31.31 -12.04
C SER A 240 46.78 -31.11 -13.35
N SER A 241 46.94 -32.03 -14.31
CA SER A 241 46.26 -31.95 -15.60
C SER A 241 44.75 -32.20 -15.48
N TYR A 242 44.35 -33.15 -14.62
CA TYR A 242 42.96 -33.45 -14.32
C TYR A 242 42.23 -32.26 -13.72
N GLN A 243 42.77 -31.66 -12.65
CA GLN A 243 42.12 -30.54 -11.98
C GLN A 243 41.92 -29.34 -12.94
N SER A 244 42.94 -29.06 -13.75
CA SER A 244 42.89 -27.99 -14.75
C SER A 244 41.82 -28.23 -15.81
N ALA A 245 41.78 -29.46 -16.37
CA ALA A 245 40.82 -29.83 -17.40
C ALA A 245 39.38 -29.93 -16.85
N TYR A 246 39.23 -30.46 -15.64
CA TYR A 246 37.95 -30.65 -14.97
C TYR A 246 37.23 -29.32 -14.74
N ALA A 247 37.91 -28.32 -14.17
CA ALA A 247 37.28 -27.05 -13.85
C ALA A 247 36.68 -26.36 -15.10
N GLY A 248 37.45 -26.31 -16.19
CA GLY A 248 36.99 -25.71 -17.44
C GLY A 248 35.83 -26.48 -18.09
N ALA A 249 35.90 -27.82 -18.10
CA ALA A 249 34.83 -28.64 -18.64
C ALA A 249 33.55 -28.55 -17.79
N PHE A 250 33.69 -28.55 -16.46
CA PHE A 250 32.59 -28.42 -15.52
C PHE A 250 31.84 -27.11 -15.71
N ASP A 251 32.53 -25.97 -15.71
CA ASP A 251 31.89 -24.66 -15.82
C ASP A 251 31.13 -24.49 -17.14
N LEU A 252 31.76 -24.92 -18.25
CA LEU A 252 31.15 -24.83 -19.58
C LEU A 252 29.89 -25.72 -19.68
N ALA A 253 30.00 -26.97 -19.24
CA ALA A 253 28.94 -27.95 -19.30
C ALA A 253 27.78 -27.59 -18.35
N SER A 254 28.11 -27.13 -17.14
CA SER A 254 27.15 -26.67 -16.13
C SER A 254 26.33 -25.49 -16.61
N LYS A 255 26.99 -24.45 -17.16
CA LYS A 255 26.28 -23.28 -17.66
C LYS A 255 25.33 -23.62 -18.80
N ALA A 256 25.79 -24.40 -19.78
CA ALA A 256 24.96 -24.79 -20.92
C ALA A 256 23.75 -25.65 -20.49
N ALA A 257 23.97 -26.59 -19.57
CA ALA A 257 22.90 -27.43 -19.04
C ALA A 257 21.90 -26.64 -18.18
N TYR A 258 22.40 -25.68 -17.39
CA TYR A 258 21.59 -24.77 -16.58
C TYR A 258 20.63 -23.97 -17.44
N GLU A 259 21.13 -23.26 -18.45
CA GLU A 259 20.31 -22.39 -19.29
C GLU A 259 19.18 -23.16 -20.00
N LEU A 260 19.49 -24.37 -20.50
CA LEU A 260 18.50 -25.23 -21.14
C LEU A 260 17.45 -25.74 -20.14
N ALA A 261 17.88 -26.28 -19.00
CA ALA A 261 16.99 -26.82 -17.98
C ALA A 261 16.10 -25.73 -17.37
N TYR A 262 16.67 -24.56 -17.10
CA TYR A 262 15.95 -23.37 -16.63
C TYR A 262 14.86 -22.97 -17.61
N ALA A 263 15.18 -22.79 -18.89
CA ALA A 263 14.19 -22.35 -19.87
C ALA A 263 13.04 -23.35 -20.02
N GLN A 264 13.33 -24.65 -19.96
CA GLN A 264 12.32 -25.71 -20.01
C GLN A 264 11.44 -25.71 -18.76
N ALA A 265 12.03 -25.69 -17.57
CA ALA A 265 11.30 -25.71 -16.31
C ALA A 265 10.47 -24.43 -16.11
N PHE A 266 11.01 -23.27 -16.44
CA PHE A 266 10.29 -21.99 -16.42
C PHE A 266 9.04 -22.05 -17.28
N LYS A 267 9.20 -22.45 -18.55
CA LYS A 267 8.08 -22.50 -19.50
C LYS A 267 7.03 -23.54 -19.11
N ALA A 268 7.45 -24.66 -18.52
CA ALA A 268 6.51 -25.68 -18.03
C ALA A 268 5.66 -25.15 -16.87
N HIS A 269 6.22 -24.26 -16.03
CA HIS A 269 5.57 -23.82 -14.80
C HIS A 269 4.94 -22.40 -14.88
N GLU A 270 5.19 -21.63 -15.95
CA GLU A 270 4.68 -20.26 -16.11
C GLU A 270 3.15 -20.13 -16.07
N LYS A 271 2.42 -21.22 -16.29
CA LYS A 271 0.94 -21.22 -16.32
C LYS A 271 0.30 -21.93 -15.14
N VAL A 272 1.08 -22.67 -14.36
CA VAL A 272 0.57 -23.57 -13.33
C VAL A 272 -0.20 -22.82 -12.24
N ARG A 273 0.37 -21.70 -11.77
CA ARG A 273 -0.26 -20.87 -10.72
C ARG A 273 -0.98 -19.63 -11.25
N TYR A 274 -1.23 -19.57 -12.56
CA TYR A 274 -1.92 -18.42 -13.16
C TYR A 274 -3.32 -18.24 -12.58
N GLN A 275 -4.11 -19.32 -12.53
CA GLN A 275 -5.49 -19.24 -12.04
C GLN A 275 -5.54 -18.86 -10.55
N GLU A 276 -4.66 -19.43 -9.74
CA GLU A 276 -4.53 -19.08 -8.32
C GLU A 276 -4.26 -17.58 -8.13
N GLY A 277 -3.30 -17.04 -8.88
CA GLY A 277 -3.03 -15.60 -8.87
C GLY A 277 -4.24 -14.79 -9.31
N TYR A 278 -4.88 -15.21 -10.41
CA TYR A 278 -6.07 -14.56 -10.95
C TYR A 278 -7.20 -14.48 -9.93
N ASP A 279 -7.55 -15.59 -9.29
CA ASP A 279 -8.65 -15.67 -8.34
C ASP A 279 -8.40 -14.75 -7.13
N GLN A 280 -7.16 -14.72 -6.63
CA GLN A 280 -6.77 -13.84 -5.53
C GLN A 280 -6.85 -12.36 -5.93
N GLY A 281 -6.30 -12.00 -7.09
CA GLY A 281 -6.33 -10.62 -7.59
C GLY A 281 -7.75 -10.15 -7.88
N TYR A 282 -8.55 -11.02 -8.51
CA TYR A 282 -9.94 -10.76 -8.85
C TYR A 282 -10.78 -10.52 -7.61
N ALA A 283 -10.75 -11.41 -6.61
CA ALA A 283 -11.57 -11.29 -5.41
C ALA A 283 -11.27 -9.99 -4.63
N GLN A 284 -9.99 -9.64 -4.49
CA GLN A 284 -9.57 -8.41 -3.79
C GLN A 284 -10.01 -7.15 -4.52
N ALA A 285 -9.80 -7.10 -5.84
CA ALA A 285 -10.19 -5.94 -6.64
C ALA A 285 -11.72 -5.82 -6.74
N TYR A 286 -12.42 -6.92 -6.97
CA TYR A 286 -13.88 -6.95 -7.07
C TYR A 286 -14.53 -6.34 -5.85
N ALA A 287 -14.23 -6.83 -4.64
CA ALA A 287 -14.85 -6.34 -3.41
C ALA A 287 -14.60 -4.84 -3.19
N LYS A 288 -13.39 -4.36 -3.50
CA LYS A 288 -13.04 -2.95 -3.37
C LYS A 288 -13.83 -2.07 -4.35
N TRP A 289 -13.89 -2.48 -5.62
CA TRP A 289 -14.50 -1.67 -6.67
C TRP A 289 -16.03 -1.76 -6.68
N ASP A 290 -16.59 -2.87 -6.22
CA ASP A 290 -18.01 -3.01 -5.92
C ASP A 290 -18.50 -1.98 -4.90
N ALA A 291 -17.78 -1.82 -3.79
CA ALA A 291 -18.12 -0.79 -2.80
C ALA A 291 -18.01 0.64 -3.35
N ILE A 292 -17.05 0.90 -4.25
CA ILE A 292 -16.90 2.21 -4.91
C ILE A 292 -18.09 2.46 -5.85
N GLY A 293 -18.42 1.51 -6.72
CA GLY A 293 -19.56 1.62 -7.63
C GLY A 293 -20.87 1.79 -6.88
N ALA A 294 -21.07 1.01 -5.81
CA ALA A 294 -22.23 1.11 -4.92
C ALA A 294 -22.37 2.51 -4.31
N GLY A 295 -21.27 3.08 -3.80
CA GLY A 295 -21.26 4.42 -3.23
C GLY A 295 -21.58 5.52 -4.26
N GLU A 296 -21.15 5.37 -5.51
CA GLU A 296 -21.51 6.28 -6.59
C GLU A 296 -22.99 6.18 -6.98
N ALA A 297 -23.52 4.96 -7.09
CA ALA A 297 -24.94 4.73 -7.33
C ALA A 297 -25.82 5.33 -6.22
N GLN A 298 -25.43 5.13 -4.95
CA GLN A 298 -26.11 5.72 -3.80
C GLN A 298 -26.08 7.25 -3.83
N LYS A 299 -24.94 7.87 -4.13
CA LYS A 299 -24.83 9.34 -4.23
C LYS A 299 -25.76 9.89 -5.31
N LYS A 300 -25.78 9.26 -6.48
CA LYS A 300 -26.67 9.65 -7.59
C LYS A 300 -28.13 9.47 -7.20
N GLY A 301 -28.48 8.32 -6.63
CA GLY A 301 -29.82 8.06 -6.11
C GLY A 301 -30.24 9.14 -5.12
N TYR A 302 -29.36 9.49 -4.18
CA TYR A 302 -29.61 10.53 -3.19
C TYR A 302 -29.90 11.90 -3.80
N THR A 303 -29.13 12.36 -4.77
CA THR A 303 -29.38 13.65 -5.42
C THR A 303 -30.68 13.66 -6.22
N ASP A 304 -30.99 12.56 -6.92
CA ASP A 304 -32.22 12.41 -7.69
C ASP A 304 -33.43 12.37 -6.73
N GLY A 305 -33.30 11.60 -5.64
CA GLY A 305 -34.27 11.47 -4.57
C GLY A 305 -34.55 12.80 -3.88
N GLN A 306 -33.52 13.58 -3.53
CA GLN A 306 -33.70 14.92 -2.94
C GLN A 306 -34.54 15.82 -3.84
N THR A 307 -34.22 15.84 -5.14
CA THR A 307 -34.95 16.65 -6.11
C THR A 307 -36.41 16.20 -6.22
N ALA A 308 -36.64 14.89 -6.32
CA ALA A 308 -37.98 14.31 -6.41
C ALA A 308 -38.80 14.56 -5.14
N GLY A 309 -38.23 14.27 -3.97
CA GLY A 309 -38.87 14.45 -2.66
C GLY A 309 -39.22 15.91 -2.39
N PHE A 310 -38.31 16.84 -2.72
CA PHE A 310 -38.58 18.27 -2.63
C PHE A 310 -39.74 18.68 -3.55
N SER A 311 -39.66 18.34 -4.84
CA SER A 311 -40.65 18.75 -5.85
C SER A 311 -42.05 18.18 -5.55
N GLN A 312 -42.11 16.96 -5.04
CA GLN A 312 -43.37 16.30 -4.69
C GLN A 312 -44.05 16.97 -3.48
N HIS A 313 -43.28 17.46 -2.50
CA HIS A 313 -43.82 17.94 -1.23
C HIS A 313 -43.92 19.46 -1.13
N ILE A 314 -43.20 20.23 -1.94
CA ILE A 314 -43.14 21.69 -1.80
C ILE A 314 -44.51 22.36 -1.87
N ALA A 315 -45.40 21.93 -2.78
CA ALA A 315 -46.74 22.54 -2.88
C ALA A 315 -47.57 22.33 -1.60
N THR A 316 -47.59 21.11 -1.08
CA THR A 316 -48.28 20.77 0.17
C THR A 316 -47.63 21.44 1.37
N ALA A 317 -46.29 21.50 1.42
CA ALA A 317 -45.54 22.16 2.46
C ALA A 317 -45.85 23.67 2.51
N ARG A 318 -45.86 24.36 1.36
CA ARG A 318 -46.21 25.79 1.28
C ARG A 318 -47.62 26.07 1.79
N ALA A 319 -48.60 25.24 1.40
CA ALA A 319 -49.97 25.37 1.89
C ALA A 319 -50.07 25.11 3.41
N HIS A 320 -49.39 24.08 3.90
CA HIS A 320 -49.33 23.76 5.33
C HIS A 320 -48.72 24.90 6.15
N GLU A 321 -47.53 25.37 5.77
CA GLU A 321 -46.82 26.42 6.51
C GLU A 321 -47.53 27.78 6.44
N PHE A 322 -48.16 28.11 5.32
CA PHE A 322 -49.01 29.29 5.22
C PHE A 322 -50.18 29.21 6.22
N ALA A 323 -50.88 28.08 6.29
CA ALA A 323 -51.99 27.88 7.24
C ALA A 323 -51.50 27.91 8.70
N GLN A 324 -50.36 27.28 9.01
CA GLN A 324 -49.73 27.36 10.33
C GLN A 324 -49.37 28.80 10.71
N GLY A 325 -48.89 29.59 9.76
CA GLY A 325 -48.64 31.02 9.95
C GLY A 325 -49.92 31.78 10.30
N GLN A 326 -51.03 31.51 9.61
CA GLN A 326 -52.33 32.13 9.95
C GLN A 326 -52.79 31.76 11.37
N LEU A 327 -52.68 30.48 11.75
CA LEU A 327 -53.03 30.00 13.08
C LEU A 327 -52.17 30.66 14.16
N ALA A 328 -50.85 30.73 13.95
CA ALA A 328 -49.92 31.38 14.88
C ALA A 328 -50.22 32.87 15.07
N GLU A 329 -50.59 33.60 13.99
CA GLU A 329 -50.98 35.01 14.11
C GLU A 329 -52.31 35.16 14.86
N GLN A 330 -53.28 34.29 14.58
CA GLN A 330 -54.57 34.30 15.27
C GLN A 330 -54.39 34.05 16.78
N GLU A 331 -53.56 33.07 17.15
CA GLU A 331 -53.22 32.81 18.56
C GLU A 331 -52.48 34.00 19.19
N PHE A 332 -51.58 34.64 18.44
CA PHE A 332 -50.87 35.84 18.91
C PHE A 332 -51.85 36.97 19.25
N PHE A 333 -52.80 37.29 18.38
CA PHE A 333 -53.83 38.32 18.61
C PHE A 333 -54.79 37.99 19.77
N GLN A 334 -55.03 36.71 20.05
CA GLN A 334 -55.89 36.31 21.18
C GLN A 334 -55.18 36.43 22.53
N THR A 335 -53.84 36.30 22.54
CA THR A 335 -53.03 36.25 23.76
C THR A 335 -52.30 37.55 24.05
N HIS A 336 -52.17 38.45 23.07
CA HIS A 336 -51.45 39.71 23.19
C HIS A 336 -52.33 40.89 22.75
N PRO A 337 -52.31 42.02 23.49
CA PRO A 337 -52.93 43.24 23.02
C PRO A 337 -52.16 43.78 21.81
N VAL A 338 -52.86 44.02 20.70
CA VAL A 338 -52.27 44.58 19.48
C VAL A 338 -52.85 45.97 19.25
N MET A 339 -51.98 46.97 19.03
CA MET A 339 -52.35 48.35 18.73
C MET A 339 -51.78 48.74 17.37
N GLU A 340 -52.58 49.41 16.55
CA GLU A 340 -52.15 50.01 15.29
C GLU A 340 -52.18 51.54 15.41
N LEU A 341 -51.06 52.19 15.07
CA LEU A 341 -50.99 53.65 15.03
C LEU A 341 -51.58 54.14 13.71
N LEU A 342 -52.80 54.70 13.77
CA LEU A 342 -53.53 55.16 12.58
C LEU A 342 -53.02 56.51 12.05
N ASP A 343 -52.76 57.45 12.95
CA ASP A 343 -52.21 58.76 12.62
C ASP A 343 -51.28 59.24 13.75
N ALA A 344 -50.25 59.98 13.37
CA ALA A 344 -49.35 60.65 14.29
C ALA A 344 -49.06 62.04 13.74
N SER A 345 -49.76 63.03 14.27
CA SER A 345 -49.53 64.42 13.92
C SER A 345 -48.71 65.13 15.02
N THR A 346 -47.71 65.88 14.61
CA THR A 346 -46.97 66.78 15.51
C THR A 346 -47.64 68.14 15.50
N LYS A 347 -48.28 68.51 16.61
CA LYS A 347 -48.79 69.87 16.80
C LYS A 347 -47.63 70.78 17.22
N ASN A 348 -47.21 71.68 16.33
CA ASN A 348 -46.30 72.77 16.70
C ASN A 348 -47.08 73.79 17.54
N VAL A 349 -46.86 73.78 18.85
CA VAL A 349 -47.38 74.82 19.74
C VAL A 349 -46.52 76.07 19.54
N THR A 350 -47.02 77.05 18.78
CA THR A 350 -46.45 78.40 18.78
C THR A 350 -46.83 79.06 20.10
N PRO A 351 -45.87 79.52 20.93
CA PRO A 351 -46.19 80.19 22.18
C PRO A 351 -46.68 81.60 21.85
N ASP A 352 -48.00 81.74 21.65
CA ASP A 352 -48.62 83.06 21.61
C ASP A 352 -49.03 83.46 23.04
N ARG A 353 -48.73 84.71 23.35
CA ARG A 353 -48.53 85.24 24.70
C ARG A 353 -49.73 85.08 25.65
N LEU A 354 -49.40 84.69 26.90
CA LEU A 354 -50.15 84.82 28.17
C LEU A 354 -51.03 83.63 28.61
N SER A 355 -50.40 82.50 28.93
CA SER A 355 -50.52 81.85 30.25
C SER A 355 -49.42 80.82 30.39
N ASP A 356 -48.87 80.66 31.60
CA ASP A 356 -47.89 79.61 31.92
C ASP A 356 -48.39 78.25 31.42
N ASP A 357 -47.65 77.61 30.50
CA ASP A 357 -47.40 76.16 30.47
C ASP A 357 -46.58 75.71 29.23
N ILE A 358 -45.39 75.20 29.54
CA ILE A 358 -44.56 74.21 28.81
C ILE A 358 -43.89 74.64 27.48
N VAL A 359 -42.54 74.66 27.50
CA VAL A 359 -41.64 74.85 26.33
C VAL A 359 -40.93 73.54 25.99
N ALA A 360 -40.68 73.31 24.69
CA ALA A 360 -39.96 72.16 24.15
C ALA A 360 -38.61 71.93 24.85
N GLY A 361 -38.39 70.70 25.36
CA GLY A 361 -37.23 70.31 26.17
C GLY A 361 -37.57 69.88 27.61
N SER A 362 -38.84 69.76 27.95
CA SER A 362 -39.28 69.26 29.26
C SER A 362 -39.14 67.72 29.32
N ILE A 363 -38.21 67.27 30.16
CA ILE A 363 -38.11 65.86 30.56
C ILE A 363 -39.31 65.60 31.48
N LEU A 364 -40.21 64.70 31.07
CA LEU A 364 -41.16 64.09 32.00
C LEU A 364 -40.37 63.06 32.83
N SER A 365 -40.24 63.30 34.13
CA SER A 365 -39.71 62.34 35.11
C SER A 365 -40.63 61.14 35.26
#